data_AF-A0A842TU75-F1
#
_entry.id   AF-A0A842TU75-F1
#
_cell.length_a   1.000
_cell.length_b   1.000
_cell.length_c   1.000
_cell.angle_alpha   90.00
_cell.angle_beta   90.00
_cell.angle_gamma   90.00
#
_symmetry.space_group_name_H-M   'P 1'
#
loop_
_entity.id
_entity.type
_entity.pdbx_description
1 polymer ?
#
loop_
_entity_poly.entity_id
_entity_poly.type
_entity_poly.pdbx_seq_one_letter_code
_entity_poly.pdbx_strand_id
1 'polypeptide(L)'
;MGVSRGLLTIKLLLLFALFWSMISIIFELRSGFFVFEIMLFLLLFVMAVVALMGMGSKWGWKMFIFFYCVNFVNILVIYFMRFSVKEIIFPFVLTGAGYIISLSKSESYEFEEADNIPPVEVVDEEEEKKTASKASSKRSTKKKTSKKETGSKSKPKKKAGSKKKKSSSKK
;
A
#
# COMPACT_ATOMS: atom_id res chain seq x y z
N MET A 1 -8.00 13.27 -2.45
CA MET A 1 -6.96 12.29 -2.86
C MET A 1 -7.16 11.93 -4.33
N GLY A 2 -6.35 12.49 -5.23
CA GLY A 2 -6.44 12.18 -6.66
C GLY A 2 -5.56 10.98 -6.99
N VAL A 3 -6.14 9.85 -7.38
CA VAL A 3 -5.36 8.79 -8.03
C VAL A 3 -4.87 9.37 -9.36
N SER A 4 -3.57 9.39 -9.60
CA SER A 4 -3.04 9.87 -10.87
C SER A 4 -3.61 9.00 -11.99
N ARG A 5 -4.28 9.63 -12.96
CA ARG A 5 -4.95 8.93 -14.08
C ARG A 5 -4.03 7.93 -14.77
N GLY A 6 -2.73 8.24 -14.86
CA GLY A 6 -1.71 7.33 -15.40
C GLY A 6 -1.57 6.02 -14.62
N LEU A 7 -1.56 6.04 -13.28
CA LEU A 7 -1.46 4.81 -12.48
C LEU A 7 -2.71 3.94 -12.60
N LEU A 8 -3.88 4.56 -12.67
CA LEU A 8 -5.13 3.86 -12.93
C LEU A 8 -5.05 3.11 -14.26
N THR A 9 -4.64 3.81 -15.33
CA THR A 9 -4.50 3.21 -16.66
C THR A 9 -3.47 2.10 -16.68
N ILE A 10 -2.30 2.28 -16.04
CA ILE A 10 -1.26 1.25 -15.96
C ILE A 10 -1.80 0.01 -15.23
N LYS A 11 -2.48 0.18 -14.09
CA LYS A 11 -3.07 -0.94 -13.36
C LYS A 11 -4.16 -1.65 -14.16
N LEU A 12 -5.03 -0.91 -14.85
CA LEU A 12 -6.05 -1.51 -15.71
C LEU A 12 -5.42 -2.32 -16.83
N LEU A 13 -4.42 -1.77 -17.51
CA LEU A 13 -3.69 -2.45 -18.58
C LEU A 13 -3.02 -3.73 -18.06
N LEU A 14 -2.42 -3.65 -16.87
CA LEU A 14 -1.74 -4.78 -16.24
C LEU A 14 -2.72 -5.88 -15.83
N LEU A 15 -3.85 -5.51 -15.23
CA LEU A 15 -4.93 -6.46 -14.89
C LEU A 15 -5.48 -7.10 -16.16
N PHE A 16 -5.71 -6.32 -17.21
CA PHE A 16 -6.20 -6.83 -18.48
C PHE A 16 -5.23 -7.84 -19.10
N ALA A 17 -3.94 -7.51 -19.18
CA ALA A 17 -2.91 -8.42 -19.68
C ALA A 17 -2.81 -9.71 -18.84
N LEU A 18 -2.94 -9.59 -17.52
CA LEU A 18 -2.91 -10.72 -16.59
C LEU A 18 -4.12 -11.65 -16.77
N PHE A 19 -5.33 -11.10 -16.83
CA PHE A 19 -6.54 -11.89 -17.10
C PHE A 19 -6.50 -12.52 -18.48
N TRP A 20 -6.06 -11.78 -19.50
CA TRP A 20 -5.88 -12.31 -20.84
C TRP A 20 -4.94 -13.52 -20.85
N SER A 21 -3.78 -13.40 -20.20
CA SER A 21 -2.82 -14.51 -20.08
C SER A 21 -3.40 -15.71 -19.34
N MET A 22 -4.13 -15.49 -18.24
CA MET A 22 -4.73 -16.57 -17.48
C MET A 22 -5.83 -17.29 -18.28
N ILE A 23 -6.63 -16.54 -19.05
CA ILE A 23 -7.65 -17.12 -19.95
C ILE A 23 -7.00 -18.05 -20.97
N SER A 24 -5.88 -17.63 -21.59
CA SER A 24 -5.16 -18.48 -22.54
C SER A 24 -4.72 -19.81 -21.91
N ILE A 25 -4.21 -19.77 -20.68
CA ILE A 25 -3.78 -20.96 -19.95
C ILE A 25 -4.98 -21.87 -19.61
N ILE A 26 -6.10 -21.30 -19.18
CA ILE A 26 -7.33 -22.04 -18.85
C ILE A 26 -7.88 -22.80 -20.06
N PHE A 27 -7.88 -22.19 -21.26
CA PHE A 27 -8.34 -22.90 -22.45
C PHE A 27 -7.44 -24.07 -22.85
N GLU A 28 -6.16 -23.98 -22.52
CA GLU A 28 -5.23 -25.04 -22.80
C GLU A 28 -5.35 -26.19 -21.78
N LEU A 29 -5.88 -25.95 -20.56
CA LEU A 29 -6.09 -26.96 -19.52
C LEU A 29 -7.12 -28.02 -19.96
N ARG A 30 -6.62 -29.18 -20.39
CA ARG A 30 -7.42 -30.28 -20.94
C ARG A 30 -7.99 -31.27 -19.89
N SER A 31 -7.86 -30.96 -18.59
CA SER A 31 -8.08 -31.93 -17.49
C SER A 31 -9.31 -31.61 -16.62
N GLY A 32 -9.69 -32.55 -15.74
CA GLY A 32 -10.81 -32.41 -14.79
C GLY A 32 -10.70 -31.24 -13.80
N PHE A 33 -9.55 -30.56 -13.75
CA PHE A 33 -9.36 -29.34 -12.96
C PHE A 33 -9.88 -28.06 -13.64
N PHE A 34 -10.32 -28.14 -14.90
CA PHE A 34 -10.84 -26.99 -15.66
C PHE A 34 -11.95 -26.22 -14.92
N VAL A 35 -12.89 -26.94 -14.29
CA VAL A 35 -13.99 -26.31 -13.53
C VAL A 35 -13.46 -25.55 -12.31
N PHE A 36 -12.47 -26.13 -11.61
CA PHE A 36 -11.84 -25.50 -10.46
C PHE A 36 -11.10 -24.23 -10.85
N GLU A 37 -10.33 -24.28 -11.94
CA GLU A 37 -9.58 -23.13 -12.48
C GLU A 37 -10.52 -21.99 -12.92
N ILE A 38 -11.64 -22.31 -13.58
CA ILE A 38 -12.64 -21.30 -13.93
C ILE A 38 -13.26 -20.67 -12.69
N MET A 39 -13.61 -21.47 -11.68
CA MET A 39 -14.17 -20.95 -10.41
C MET A 39 -13.17 -20.01 -9.73
N LEU A 40 -11.90 -20.40 -9.66
CA LEU A 40 -10.85 -19.60 -9.06
C LEU A 40 -10.58 -18.32 -9.87
N PHE A 41 -10.58 -18.41 -11.19
CA PHE A 41 -10.47 -17.26 -12.09
C PHE A 41 -11.62 -16.26 -11.88
N LEU A 42 -12.85 -16.75 -11.75
CA LEU A 42 -14.02 -15.92 -11.50
C LEU A 42 -13.95 -15.25 -10.12
N LEU A 43 -13.47 -15.96 -9.11
CA LEU A 43 -13.21 -15.39 -7.78
C LEU A 43 -12.13 -14.29 -7.84
N LEU A 44 -11.02 -14.53 -8.54
CA LEU A 44 -9.95 -13.55 -8.78
C LEU A 44 -10.49 -12.32 -9.52
N PHE A 45 -11.36 -12.51 -10.52
CA PHE A 45 -12.00 -11.44 -11.25
C PHE A 45 -12.87 -10.56 -10.33
N VAL A 46 -13.73 -11.17 -9.51
CA VAL A 46 -14.55 -10.43 -8.53
C VAL A 46 -13.66 -9.67 -7.55
N MET A 47 -12.61 -10.29 -7.02
CA MET A 47 -11.65 -9.61 -6.13
C MET A 47 -10.98 -8.42 -6.81
N ALA A 48 -10.60 -8.54 -8.08
CA ALA A 48 -10.00 -7.45 -8.84
C ALA A 48 -10.97 -6.29 -9.04
N VAL A 49 -12.24 -6.55 -9.36
CA VAL A 49 -13.28 -5.52 -9.47
C VAL A 49 -13.49 -4.81 -8.13
N VAL A 50 -13.58 -5.56 -7.04
CA VAL A 50 -13.72 -4.99 -5.69
C VAL A 50 -12.50 -4.13 -5.32
N ALA A 51 -11.29 -4.58 -5.66
CA ALA A 51 -10.06 -3.81 -5.45
C ALA A 51 -10.04 -2.51 -6.27
N LEU A 52 -10.52 -2.55 -7.51
CA LEU A 52 -10.68 -1.37 -8.38
C LEU A 52 -11.70 -0.38 -7.82
N MET A 53 -12.84 -0.84 -7.30
CA MET A 53 -13.83 0.03 -6.64
C MET A 53 -13.25 0.71 -5.40
N GLY A 54 -12.40 0.00 -4.65
CA GLY A 54 -11.68 0.54 -3.49
C GLY A 54 -10.47 1.41 -3.84
N MET A 55 -10.18 1.64 -5.12
CA MET A 55 -8.96 2.31 -5.56
C MET A 55 -8.99 3.80 -5.18
N GLY A 56 -8.15 4.16 -4.21
CA GLY A 56 -8.18 5.47 -3.54
C GLY A 56 -8.29 5.35 -2.03
N SER A 57 -8.69 4.18 -1.53
CA SER A 57 -8.68 3.83 -0.10
C SER A 57 -7.52 2.89 0.24
N LYS A 58 -7.05 2.93 1.49
CA LYS A 58 -6.04 1.97 2.02
C LYS A 58 -6.50 0.52 1.87
N TRP A 59 -7.80 0.27 1.99
CA TRP A 59 -8.38 -1.06 1.86
C TRP A 59 -8.26 -1.61 0.43
N GLY A 60 -8.56 -0.80 -0.59
CA GLY A 60 -8.42 -1.22 -1.99
C GLY A 60 -6.98 -1.62 -2.35
N TRP A 61 -5.98 -0.91 -1.82
CA TRP A 61 -4.56 -1.27 -2.00
C TRP A 61 -4.22 -2.61 -1.34
N LYS A 62 -4.70 -2.87 -0.13
CA LYS A 62 -4.55 -4.19 0.53
C LYS A 62 -5.22 -5.30 -0.27
N MET A 63 -6.39 -5.04 -0.86
CA MET A 63 -7.07 -6.01 -1.73
C MET A 63 -6.27 -6.31 -3.01
N PHE A 64 -5.59 -5.32 -3.60
CA PHE A 64 -4.67 -5.56 -4.72
C PHE A 64 -3.49 -6.44 -4.32
N ILE A 65 -2.84 -6.15 -3.19
CA ILE A 65 -1.72 -6.97 -2.69
C ILE A 65 -2.19 -8.41 -2.48
N PHE A 66 -3.34 -8.59 -1.83
CA PHE A 66 -3.94 -9.89 -1.61
C PHE A 66 -4.27 -10.61 -2.93
N PHE A 67 -4.88 -9.91 -3.89
CA PHE A 67 -5.16 -10.43 -5.23
C PHE A 67 -3.90 -10.96 -5.92
N TYR A 68 -2.82 -10.17 -5.95
CA TYR A 68 -1.56 -10.60 -6.57
C TYR A 68 -0.93 -11.78 -5.82
N CYS A 69 -1.02 -11.84 -4.49
CA CYS A 69 -0.58 -13.00 -3.72
C CYS A 69 -1.38 -14.27 -4.08
N VAL A 70 -2.70 -14.20 -4.11
CA VAL A 70 -3.55 -15.35 -4.47
C VAL A 70 -3.27 -15.77 -5.92
N ASN A 71 -3.12 -14.81 -6.83
CA ASN A 71 -2.79 -15.10 -8.23
C ASN A 71 -1.40 -15.73 -8.38
N PHE A 72 -0.42 -15.29 -7.59
CA PHE A 72 0.91 -15.88 -7.58
C PHE A 72 0.87 -17.34 -7.12
N VAL A 73 0.13 -17.63 -6.05
CA VAL A 73 -0.10 -19.01 -5.60
C VAL A 73 -0.81 -19.82 -6.69
N ASN A 74 -1.81 -19.25 -7.35
CA ASN A 74 -2.49 -19.93 -8.46
C ASN A 74 -1.52 -20.31 -9.58
N ILE A 75 -0.67 -19.38 -10.01
CA ILE A 75 0.34 -19.61 -11.02
C ILE A 75 1.32 -20.72 -10.59
N LEU A 76 1.73 -20.74 -9.33
CA LEU A 76 2.58 -21.82 -8.79
C LEU A 76 1.88 -23.18 -8.83
N VAL A 77 0.59 -23.25 -8.47
CA VAL A 77 -0.18 -24.50 -8.55
C VAL A 77 -0.24 -24.99 -10.00
N ILE A 78 -0.55 -24.11 -10.95
CA ILE A 78 -0.58 -24.42 -12.38
C ILE A 78 0.81 -24.90 -12.85
N TYR A 79 1.89 -24.27 -12.37
CA TYR A 79 3.27 -24.67 -12.67
C TYR A 79 3.58 -26.10 -12.24
N PHE A 80 3.22 -26.46 -11.01
CA PHE A 80 3.40 -27.83 -10.52
C PHE A 80 2.52 -28.86 -11.25
N MET A 81 1.37 -28.44 -11.80
CA MET A 81 0.49 -29.35 -12.55
C MET A 81 0.91 -29.57 -13.99
N ARG A 82 1.42 -28.55 -14.70
CA ARG A 82 1.74 -28.65 -16.14
C ARG A 82 3.21 -28.85 -16.47
N PHE A 83 4.14 -28.45 -15.60
CA PHE A 83 5.59 -28.41 -15.88
C PHE A 83 5.98 -27.63 -17.17
N SER A 84 5.07 -26.85 -17.77
CA SER A 84 5.36 -26.01 -18.95
C SER A 84 5.77 -24.61 -18.50
N VAL A 85 7.08 -24.36 -18.45
CA VAL A 85 7.63 -23.08 -17.97
C VAL A 85 7.28 -21.91 -18.91
N LYS A 86 7.18 -22.17 -20.22
CA LYS A 86 7.06 -21.12 -21.25
C LYS A 86 5.76 -20.32 -21.14
N GLU A 87 4.63 -21.01 -20.93
CA GLU A 87 3.31 -20.37 -20.78
C GLU A 87 3.20 -19.60 -19.47
N ILE A 88 3.95 -20.00 -18.46
CA ILE A 88 3.81 -19.51 -17.08
C ILE A 88 4.70 -18.29 -16.79
N ILE A 89 5.82 -18.13 -17.52
CA ILE A 89 6.73 -16.99 -17.34
C ILE A 89 5.99 -15.65 -17.49
N PHE A 90 5.15 -15.52 -18.52
CA PHE A 90 4.45 -14.26 -18.79
C PHE A 90 3.50 -13.82 -17.67
N PRO A 91 2.53 -14.65 -17.20
CA PRO A 91 1.67 -14.27 -16.08
C PRO A 91 2.44 -14.13 -14.77
N PHE A 92 3.54 -14.88 -14.59
CA PHE A 92 4.41 -14.75 -13.42
C PHE A 92 5.06 -13.36 -13.35
N VAL A 93 5.65 -12.90 -14.47
CA VAL A 93 6.25 -11.56 -14.56
C VAL A 93 5.21 -10.46 -14.36
N LEU A 94 4.03 -10.59 -14.98
CA LEU A 94 2.93 -9.63 -14.81
C LEU A 94 2.45 -9.55 -13.36
N THR A 95 2.32 -10.70 -12.70
CA THR A 95 1.93 -10.77 -11.27
C THR A 95 3.00 -10.11 -10.40
N GLY A 96 4.28 -10.40 -10.65
CA GLY A 96 5.40 -9.80 -9.92
C GLY A 96 5.46 -8.28 -10.10
N ALA A 97 5.34 -7.78 -11.33
CA ALA A 97 5.30 -6.35 -11.62
C ALA A 97 4.13 -5.66 -10.91
N GLY A 98 2.93 -6.26 -10.96
CA GLY A 98 1.74 -5.72 -10.30
C GLY A 98 1.82 -5.72 -8.78
N TYR A 99 2.45 -6.73 -8.22
CA TYR A 99 2.73 -6.82 -6.79
C TYR A 99 3.68 -5.71 -6.34
N ILE A 100 4.81 -5.51 -7.04
CA ILE A 100 5.78 -4.44 -6.73
C ILE A 100 5.10 -3.07 -6.82
N ILE A 101 4.35 -2.80 -7.90
CA ILE A 101 3.61 -1.53 -8.06
C ILE A 101 2.61 -1.32 -6.92
N SER A 102 1.99 -2.39 -6.41
CA SER A 102 1.04 -2.31 -5.31
C SER A 102 1.71 -2.06 -3.96
N LEU A 103 2.91 -2.61 -3.73
CA LEU A 103 3.69 -2.37 -2.52
C LEU A 103 4.23 -0.94 -2.45
N SER A 104 4.86 -0.45 -3.52
CA SER A 104 5.51 0.87 -3.54
C SER A 104 4.57 2.03 -3.19
N LYS A 105 3.26 1.86 -3.42
CA LYS A 105 2.26 2.89 -3.09
C LYS A 105 1.73 2.76 -1.66
N SER A 106 1.76 1.56 -1.06
CA SER A 106 1.23 1.35 0.29
C SER A 106 1.97 2.18 1.34
N GLU A 107 3.28 2.34 1.19
CA GLU A 107 4.11 3.22 2.04
C GLU A 107 3.78 4.71 1.85
N SER A 108 3.45 5.15 0.62
CA SER A 108 3.15 6.56 0.36
C SER A 108 1.89 7.05 1.10
N TYR A 109 0.92 6.17 1.32
CA TYR A 109 -0.30 6.49 2.08
C TYR A 109 -0.10 6.47 3.60
N GLU A 110 0.97 5.87 4.11
CA GLU A 110 1.30 5.93 5.54
C GLU A 110 2.02 7.22 5.91
N PHE A 111 2.80 7.81 4.99
CA PHE A 111 3.47 9.08 5.24
C PHE A 111 2.57 10.32 5.10
N GLU A 112 1.62 10.35 4.16
CA GLU A 112 0.73 11.53 4.00
C GLU A 112 -0.32 11.70 5.11
N GLU A 113 -0.58 10.68 5.93
CA GLU A 113 -1.52 10.82 7.07
C GLU A 113 -0.86 11.44 8.32
N ALA A 114 0.47 11.52 8.38
CA ALA A 114 1.20 12.10 9.51
C ALA A 114 1.35 13.64 9.45
N ASP A 115 1.09 14.27 8.30
CA ASP A 115 1.26 15.72 8.07
C ASP A 115 -0.05 16.53 8.15
N ASN A 116 -1.12 16.00 8.77
CA ASN A 116 -2.29 16.80 9.17
C ASN A 116 -2.02 17.60 10.46
N ILE A 117 -0.96 18.41 10.46
CA ILE A 117 -0.85 19.58 11.34
C ILE A 117 -1.47 20.73 10.53
N PRO A 118 -2.50 21.43 11.05
CA PRO A 118 -3.18 22.47 10.29
C PRO A 118 -2.18 23.53 9.82
N PRO A 119 -2.28 23.99 8.55
CA PRO A 119 -1.46 25.11 8.09
C PRO A 119 -1.83 26.34 8.92
N VAL A 120 -0.86 26.86 9.67
CA VAL A 120 -0.96 28.21 10.23
C VAL A 120 -0.94 29.15 9.03
N GLU A 121 -2.07 29.80 8.79
CA GLU A 121 -2.20 30.95 7.90
C GLU A 121 -1.12 31.97 8.28
N VAL A 122 -0.13 32.14 7.43
CA VAL A 122 0.62 33.40 7.34
C VAL A 122 0.35 33.94 5.94
N VAL A 123 -0.74 34.68 5.86
CA VAL A 123 -0.94 35.72 4.86
C VAL A 123 0.16 36.74 5.09
N ASP A 124 1.02 36.96 4.10
CA ASP A 124 1.17 38.31 3.57
C ASP A 124 1.86 38.29 2.20
N GLU A 125 1.22 39.05 1.33
CA GLU A 125 1.54 39.36 -0.05
C GLU A 125 2.86 40.14 -0.16
N GLU A 126 3.63 39.92 -1.22
CA GLU A 126 3.88 40.97 -2.23
C GLU A 126 4.99 40.59 -3.22
N GLU A 127 4.82 41.14 -4.40
CA GLU A 127 5.39 40.83 -5.71
C GLU A 127 6.89 41.15 -5.89
N GLU A 128 7.42 40.53 -6.95
CA GLU A 128 8.49 41.01 -7.84
C GLU A 128 9.21 42.35 -7.50
N LYS A 129 10.54 42.32 -7.38
CA LYS A 129 11.42 42.99 -8.35
C LYS A 129 12.92 42.74 -8.15
N LYS A 130 13.58 42.57 -9.30
CA LYS A 130 15.01 42.65 -9.55
C LYS A 130 15.65 43.91 -8.93
N THR A 131 16.82 43.77 -8.31
CA THR A 131 18.13 44.30 -8.76
C THR A 131 19.11 44.55 -7.61
N ALA A 132 20.39 44.29 -7.93
CA ALA A 132 21.59 44.96 -7.43
C ALA A 132 22.08 44.72 -5.97
N SER A 133 23.18 43.95 -5.91
CA SER A 133 24.50 44.47 -5.51
C SER A 133 24.57 45.34 -4.23
N LYS A 134 25.05 44.78 -3.13
CA LYS A 134 26.39 45.11 -2.56
C LYS A 134 26.58 44.54 -1.16
N ALA A 135 27.77 44.00 -0.98
CA ALA A 135 28.65 44.24 0.16
C ALA A 135 28.18 43.82 1.56
N SER A 136 28.73 42.67 1.96
CA SER A 136 29.71 42.54 3.05
C SER A 136 29.30 42.92 4.49
N SER A 137 29.65 41.99 5.38
CA SER A 137 30.32 42.26 6.64
C SER A 137 29.49 42.94 7.75
N LYS A 138 29.01 42.12 8.70
CA LYS A 138 29.65 42.09 10.04
C LYS A 138 29.07 40.99 10.94
N ARG A 139 29.90 39.97 11.09
CA ARG A 139 30.17 39.20 12.31
C ARG A 139 29.93 40.00 13.60
N SER A 140 29.08 39.50 14.48
CA SER A 140 29.32 39.56 15.92
C SER A 140 28.52 38.51 16.69
N THR A 141 29.23 37.44 17.03
CA THR A 141 28.90 36.49 18.09
C THR A 141 29.15 37.17 19.44
N LYS A 142 28.16 37.29 20.33
CA LYS A 142 28.41 37.55 21.76
C LYS A 142 27.27 37.08 22.68
N LYS A 143 27.35 35.80 23.04
CA LYS A 143 27.24 35.19 24.39
C LYS A 143 26.65 36.06 25.54
N LYS A 144 25.57 35.57 26.18
CA LYS A 144 25.29 35.63 27.65
C LYS A 144 23.99 34.84 27.94
N THR A 145 24.03 33.59 28.44
CA THR A 145 23.95 33.17 29.87
C THR A 145 22.92 33.89 30.75
N SER A 146 21.91 33.15 31.23
CA SER A 146 21.41 33.09 32.64
C SER A 146 20.02 32.40 32.64
N LYS A 147 19.88 31.13 33.03
CA LYS A 147 19.77 30.58 34.40
C LYS A 147 18.41 30.85 35.07
N LYS A 148 17.58 29.80 35.20
CA LYS A 148 16.84 29.34 36.41
C LYS A 148 15.73 28.36 35.99
N GLU A 149 15.73 27.09 36.46
CA GLU A 149 15.21 26.61 37.77
C GLU A 149 13.68 26.77 37.87
N THR A 150 12.82 25.84 38.30
CA THR A 150 12.86 24.46 38.81
C THR A 150 11.38 24.06 39.02
N GLY A 151 11.05 22.77 39.11
CA GLY A 151 9.78 22.33 39.75
C GLY A 151 8.99 21.31 38.92
N SER A 152 9.33 20.01 38.93
CA SER A 152 9.04 18.99 39.97
C SER A 152 7.61 18.45 39.99
N LYS A 153 7.56 17.12 40.15
CA LYS A 153 6.47 16.21 40.59
C LYS A 153 5.60 15.62 39.48
N SER A 154 5.79 14.37 39.06
CA SER A 154 5.63 13.09 39.78
C SER A 154 4.18 12.75 40.17
N LYS A 155 3.53 11.80 39.49
CA LYS A 155 3.43 10.38 39.90
C LYS A 155 2.47 9.55 39.01
N PRO A 156 2.67 8.23 38.97
CA PRO A 156 1.93 7.27 38.15
C PRO A 156 0.69 6.72 38.88
N LYS A 157 -0.27 6.14 38.16
CA LYS A 157 -1.31 5.30 38.75
C LYS A 157 -1.55 4.03 37.93
N LYS A 158 -0.89 2.98 38.41
CA LYS A 158 -1.14 1.55 38.14
C LYS A 158 -2.47 1.18 38.81
N LYS A 159 -3.39 0.53 38.10
CA LYS A 159 -4.38 -0.36 38.73
C LYS A 159 -4.56 -1.63 37.91
N ALA A 160 -4.11 -2.71 38.53
CA ALA A 160 -4.43 -4.08 38.17
C ALA A 160 -5.77 -4.49 38.79
N GLY A 161 -6.49 -5.37 38.10
CA GLY A 161 -7.57 -6.22 38.61
C GLY A 161 -7.79 -7.29 37.53
N SER A 162 -7.28 -8.53 37.62
CA SER A 162 -7.47 -9.60 38.62
C SER A 162 -8.83 -10.28 38.55
N LYS A 163 -8.77 -11.60 38.25
CA LYS A 163 -9.71 -12.70 38.56
C LYS A 163 -11.00 -12.73 37.70
N LYS A 164 -11.57 -13.88 37.31
CA LYS A 164 -11.60 -15.24 37.90
C LYS A 164 -12.30 -16.20 36.92
N LYS A 165 -11.93 -17.50 36.93
CA LYS A 165 -12.76 -18.76 36.94
C LYS A 165 -14.05 -18.82 36.08
N LYS A 166 -14.45 -19.92 35.41
CA LYS A 166 -14.46 -21.35 35.82
C LYS A 166 -15.07 -22.22 34.68
N SER A 167 -14.57 -23.45 34.56
CA SER A 167 -15.22 -24.74 34.22
C SER A 167 -16.73 -24.85 33.85
N SER A 168 -17.01 -25.65 32.81
CA SER A 168 -18.00 -26.77 32.77
C SER A 168 -17.88 -27.40 31.36
N SER A 169 -17.52 -28.66 31.08
CA SER A 169 -18.02 -29.98 31.55
C SER A 169 -19.53 -30.14 31.48
N LYS A 170 -19.99 -30.80 30.41
CA LYS A 170 -21.22 -31.59 30.21
C LYS A 170 -21.32 -31.86 28.70
N LYS A 171 -21.65 -33.03 28.19
CA LYS A 171 -21.84 -34.38 28.72
C LYS A 171 -21.87 -35.27 27.48
#